data_AF-A0A813UN36-F1
#
_entry.id   AF-A0A813UN36-F1
#
_cell.length_a   1.000
_cell.length_b   1.000
_cell.length_c   1.000
_cell.angle_alpha   90.00
_cell.angle_beta   90.00
_cell.angle_gamma   90.00
#
_symmetry.space_group_name_H-M   'P 1'
#
loop_
_entity.id
_entity.type
_entity.pdbx_description
1 polymer ?
#
loop_
_entity_poly.entity_id
_entity_poly.type
_entity_poly.pdbx_seq_one_letter_code
_entity_poly.pdbx_strand_id
1 'polypeptide(L)'
;NLTKKKLLTLIKMSFLFRKALSKIATPVSRRSIVTTPVRRSGDPLIGHVEQEANPGSNIPFKITNRYKLALLMIFYFGSGFSAPFLVVRHQLLKKNS
;
A
#
# COMPACT_ATOMS: atom_id res chain seq x y z
N ASN A 1 -20.86 49.15 -20.84
CA ASN A 1 -21.42 48.00 -20.09
C ASN A 1 -21.43 46.66 -20.85
N LEU A 2 -21.54 46.65 -22.18
CA LEU A 2 -21.58 45.41 -22.97
C LEU A 2 -20.19 44.74 -23.15
N THR A 3 -19.14 45.52 -23.34
CA THR A 3 -17.76 45.04 -23.54
C THR A 3 -17.18 44.33 -22.31
N LYS A 4 -17.41 44.89 -21.11
CA LYS A 4 -16.98 44.26 -19.83
C LYS A 4 -17.70 42.93 -19.57
N LYS A 5 -18.98 42.80 -19.93
CA LYS A 5 -19.75 41.55 -19.81
C LYS A 5 -19.25 40.46 -20.77
N LYS A 6 -18.93 40.84 -22.02
CA LYS A 6 -18.32 39.92 -23.00
C LYS A 6 -16.95 39.43 -22.53
N LEU A 7 -16.10 40.33 -22.02
CA LEU A 7 -14.79 39.98 -21.48
C LEU A 7 -14.90 39.01 -20.28
N LEU A 8 -15.82 39.27 -19.35
CA LEU A 8 -16.04 38.40 -18.21
C LEU A 8 -16.54 37.00 -18.61
N THR A 9 -17.37 36.94 -19.66
CA THR A 9 -17.86 35.67 -20.20
C THR A 9 -16.74 34.87 -20.87
N LEU A 10 -15.85 35.54 -21.60
CA LEU A 10 -14.69 34.93 -22.25
C LEU A 10 -13.66 34.42 -21.23
N ILE A 11 -13.46 35.14 -20.13
CA ILE A 11 -12.61 34.69 -19.02
C ILE A 11 -13.22 33.46 -18.35
N LYS A 12 -14.54 33.45 -18.10
CA LYS A 12 -15.24 32.27 -17.55
C LYS A 12 -15.17 31.07 -18.49
N MET A 13 -15.38 31.26 -19.79
CA MET A 13 -15.31 30.19 -20.80
C MET A 13 -13.89 29.62 -20.92
N SER A 14 -12.85 30.47 -20.90
CA SER A 14 -11.46 29.99 -20.96
C SER A 14 -11.02 29.25 -19.70
N PHE A 15 -11.52 29.63 -18.53
CA PHE A 15 -11.30 28.90 -17.28
C PHE A 15 -11.96 27.51 -17.29
N LEU A 16 -13.21 27.43 -17.77
CA LEU A 16 -13.94 26.16 -17.91
C LEU A 16 -13.27 25.23 -18.94
N PHE A 17 -12.80 25.78 -20.06
CA PHE A 17 -12.07 25.02 -21.08
C PHE A 17 -10.76 24.43 -20.52
N ARG A 18 -9.97 25.23 -19.79
CA ARG A 18 -8.75 24.75 -19.12
C ARG A 18 -9.02 23.64 -18.09
N LYS A 19 -10.13 23.74 -17.34
CA LYS A 19 -10.58 22.69 -16.41
C LYS A 19 -11.02 21.40 -17.12
N ALA A 20 -11.57 21.49 -18.33
CA ALA A 20 -11.98 20.32 -19.10
C ALA A 20 -10.75 19.60 -19.69
N LEU A 21 -9.76 20.35 -20.20
CA LEU A 21 -8.52 19.77 -20.75
C LEU A 21 -7.66 19.08 -19.68
N SER A 22 -7.63 19.60 -18.45
CA SER A 22 -6.86 18.98 -17.37
C SER A 22 -7.37 17.59 -16.95
N LYS A 23 -8.61 17.22 -17.32
CA LYS A 23 -9.15 15.87 -17.08
C LYS A 23 -8.73 14.85 -18.14
N ILE A 24 -8.27 15.30 -19.31
CA ILE A 24 -7.91 14.44 -20.45
C ILE A 24 -6.39 14.20 -20.48
N ALA A 25 -5.59 15.15 -20.01
CA ALA A 25 -4.13 15.14 -20.14
C ALA A 25 -3.36 14.42 -19.01
N THR A 26 -3.78 13.20 -18.65
CA THR A 26 -2.90 12.32 -17.85
C THR A 26 -2.89 10.90 -18.41
N PRO A 27 -2.00 10.58 -19.37
CA PRO A 27 -1.55 9.21 -19.55
C PRO A 27 -0.59 8.87 -18.41
N VAL A 28 -1.07 8.94 -17.15
CA VAL A 28 -0.32 8.41 -16.03
C VAL A 28 -0.43 6.90 -16.15
N SER A 29 0.66 6.30 -16.64
CA SER A 29 0.93 4.87 -16.55
C SER A 29 0.83 4.44 -15.09
N ARG A 30 -0.39 4.13 -14.64
CA ARG A 30 -0.66 3.46 -13.36
C ARG A 30 -0.47 1.97 -13.55
N ARG A 31 0.78 1.53 -13.72
CA ARG A 31 1.15 0.13 -13.44
C ARG A 31 1.78 0.06 -12.05
N SER A 32 0.98 0.35 -11.02
CA SER A 32 1.28 -0.19 -9.70
C SER A 32 0.82 -1.65 -9.70
N ILE A 33 1.70 -2.58 -9.38
CA ILE A 33 1.39 -4.01 -9.17
C ILE A 33 0.36 -4.22 -8.03
N VAL A 34 0.03 -3.15 -7.30
CA VAL A 34 -1.08 -3.08 -6.36
C VAL A 34 -2.40 -3.16 -7.13
N THR A 35 -3.06 -4.32 -7.06
CA THR A 35 -4.45 -4.51 -7.50
C THR A 35 -5.29 -3.45 -6.78
N THR A 36 -5.76 -2.45 -7.53
CA THR A 36 -6.68 -1.44 -7.00
C THR A 36 -7.91 -2.17 -6.46
N PRO A 37 -8.31 -1.98 -5.19
CA PRO A 37 -9.67 -2.30 -4.80
C PRO A 37 -10.54 -1.27 -5.54
N VAL A 38 -11.01 -1.63 -6.74
CA VAL A 38 -12.06 -0.90 -7.42
C VAL A 38 -13.25 -0.93 -6.47
N ARG A 39 -13.44 0.19 -5.77
CA ARG A 39 -14.54 0.39 -4.84
C ARG A 39 -15.85 0.31 -5.62
N ARG A 40 -16.48 -0.86 -5.64
CA ARG A 40 -17.94 -0.95 -5.76
C ARG A 40 -18.52 -0.44 -4.44
N SER A 41 -18.47 0.88 -4.27
CA SER A 41 -19.11 1.58 -3.15
C SER A 41 -20.63 1.45 -3.32
N GLY A 42 -21.24 0.40 -2.75
CA GLY A 42 -22.69 0.31 -2.74
C GLY A 42 -23.30 -1.07 -2.49
N ASP A 43 -22.53 -2.14 -2.30
CA ASP A 43 -23.10 -3.46 -2.05
C ASP A 43 -22.90 -3.89 -0.58
N PRO A 44 -23.95 -3.94 0.26
CA PRO A 44 -23.87 -4.31 1.67
C PRO A 44 -23.56 -5.79 1.91
N LEU A 45 -23.59 -6.64 0.88
CA LEU A 45 -23.33 -8.08 0.98
C LEU A 45 -21.83 -8.44 1.03
N ILE A 46 -20.95 -7.46 0.99
CA ILE A 46 -19.49 -7.64 0.86
C ILE A 46 -18.79 -7.33 2.19
N GLY A 47 -19.18 -8.00 3.29
CA GLY A 47 -18.51 -7.86 4.59
C GLY A 47 -17.07 -8.40 4.64
N HIS A 48 -16.67 -9.18 3.63
CA HIS A 48 -15.35 -9.84 3.60
C HIS A 48 -14.28 -9.11 2.76
N VAL A 49 -14.66 -8.15 1.91
CA VAL A 49 -13.69 -7.46 1.03
C VAL A 49 -12.98 -6.31 1.74
N GLU A 50 -13.54 -5.78 2.84
CA GLU A 50 -12.85 -4.73 3.60
C GLU A 50 -11.53 -5.21 4.21
N GLN A 51 -11.46 -6.51 4.56
CA GLN A 51 -10.24 -7.11 5.07
C GLN A 51 -9.20 -7.28 3.97
N GLU A 52 -9.60 -7.60 2.74
CA GLU A 52 -8.69 -7.73 1.60
C GLU A 52 -8.20 -6.39 1.03
N ALA A 53 -8.96 -5.31 1.25
CA ALA A 53 -8.64 -3.99 0.69
C ALA A 53 -7.44 -3.31 1.35
N ASN A 54 -7.05 -3.72 2.57
CA ASN A 54 -5.93 -3.12 3.28
C ASN A 54 -4.64 -3.94 3.08
N PRO A 55 -3.59 -3.37 2.46
CA PRO A 55 -2.31 -4.06 2.25
C PRO A 55 -1.78 -4.67 3.55
N GLY A 56 -1.41 -5.95 3.53
CA GLY A 56 -0.88 -6.68 4.69
C GLY A 56 -1.92 -7.25 5.65
N SER A 57 -3.21 -7.22 5.30
CA SER A 57 -4.26 -7.91 6.06
C SER A 57 -4.37 -9.41 5.74
N ASN A 58 -3.69 -9.86 4.69
CA ASN A 58 -3.67 -11.26 4.25
C ASN A 58 -2.55 -12.10 4.91
N ILE A 59 -1.74 -11.51 5.77
CA ILE A 59 -0.61 -12.17 6.42
C ILE A 59 -0.87 -12.31 7.92
N PRO A 60 -0.40 -13.40 8.56
CA PRO A 60 -0.74 -13.73 9.94
C PRO A 60 0.00 -12.87 10.99
N PHE A 61 0.63 -11.76 10.58
CA PHE A 61 1.34 -10.85 11.48
C PHE A 61 1.06 -9.39 11.13
N LYS A 62 1.01 -8.55 12.17
CA LYS A 62 0.67 -7.12 12.03
C LYS A 62 1.85 -6.34 11.46
N ILE A 63 1.62 -5.60 10.38
CA ILE A 63 2.63 -4.71 9.76
C ILE A 63 2.49 -3.23 10.16
N THR A 64 1.53 -2.89 11.03
CA THR A 64 1.23 -1.50 11.39
C THR A 64 2.35 -0.80 12.17
N ASN A 65 3.11 -1.55 12.98
CA ASN A 65 4.22 -1.02 13.77
C ASN A 65 5.55 -1.57 13.26
N ARG A 66 6.37 -0.70 12.65
CA ARG A 66 7.68 -1.05 12.08
C ARG A 66 8.66 -1.67 13.08
N TYR A 67 8.65 -1.23 14.34
CA TYR A 67 9.56 -1.73 15.37
C TYR A 67 9.16 -3.13 15.84
N LYS A 68 7.85 -3.36 16.07
CA LYS A 68 7.34 -4.68 16.42
C LYS A 68 7.58 -5.68 15.29
N LEU A 69 7.36 -5.26 14.04
CA LEU A 69 7.63 -6.08 12.87
C LEU A 69 9.11 -6.46 12.77
N ALA A 70 10.02 -5.49 12.90
CA ALA A 70 11.46 -5.74 12.85
C ALA A 70 11.91 -6.73 13.94
N LEU A 71 11.45 -6.53 15.17
CA LEU A 71 11.73 -7.44 16.28
C LEU A 71 11.23 -8.86 15.97
N LEU A 72 9.99 -9.00 15.48
CA LEU A 72 9.42 -10.30 15.12
C LEU A 72 10.25 -11.00 14.03
N MET A 73 10.71 -10.26 13.01
CA MET A 73 11.56 -10.81 11.95
C MET A 73 12.93 -11.24 12.47
N ILE A 74 13.56 -10.44 13.35
CA ILE A 74 14.84 -10.80 13.97
C ILE A 74 14.70 -12.08 14.79
N PHE A 75 13.65 -12.22 15.58
CA PHE A 75 13.43 -13.45 16.36
C PHE A 75 13.09 -14.64 15.46
N TYR A 76 12.23 -14.46 14.46
CA TYR A 76 11.84 -15.53 13.55
C TYR A 76 13.05 -16.08 12.77
N PHE A 77 13.81 -15.22 12.10
CA PHE A 77 14.98 -15.65 11.34
C PHE A 77 16.16 -16.00 12.25
N GLY A 78 16.39 -15.24 13.32
CA GLY A 78 17.48 -15.48 14.26
C GLY A 78 17.35 -16.80 15.02
N SER A 79 16.13 -17.21 15.39
CA SER A 79 15.91 -18.52 16.02
C SER A 79 16.14 -19.67 15.04
N GLY A 80 15.57 -19.59 13.83
CA GLY A 80 15.81 -20.61 12.79
C GLY A 80 17.28 -20.71 12.38
N PHE A 81 17.97 -19.57 12.27
CA PHE A 81 19.37 -19.53 11.89
C PHE A 81 20.30 -20.03 13.02
N SER A 82 20.00 -19.72 14.28
CA SER A 82 20.85 -20.14 15.42
C SER A 82 20.73 -21.62 15.78
N ALA A 83 19.61 -22.27 15.46
CA ALA A 83 19.34 -23.68 15.78
C ALA A 83 20.46 -24.67 15.37
N PRO A 84 20.94 -24.72 14.11
CA PRO A 84 22.00 -25.65 13.72
C PRO A 84 23.32 -25.41 14.47
N PHE A 85 23.67 -24.15 14.77
CA PHE A 85 24.90 -23.81 15.51
C PHE A 85 24.82 -24.26 16.96
N LEU A 86 23.65 -24.14 17.59
CA LEU A 86 23.43 -24.64 18.95
C LEU A 86 23.53 -26.16 19.01
N VAL A 87 22.98 -26.86 18.01
CA VAL A 87 23.10 -28.33 17.89
C VAL A 87 24.56 -28.74 17.72
N VAL A 88 25.31 -28.10 16.83
CA VAL A 88 26.74 -28.38 16.65
C VAL A 88 27.52 -28.11 17.93
N ARG A 89 27.31 -26.97 18.59
CA ARG A 89 27.93 -26.66 19.88
C ARG A 89 27.63 -27.74 20.91
N HIS A 90 26.40 -28.20 21.00
CA HIS A 90 26.01 -29.26 21.92
C HIS A 90 26.75 -30.57 21.61
N GLN A 91 26.85 -30.96 20.33
CA GLN A 91 27.58 -32.16 19.92
C GLN A 91 29.08 -32.09 20.23
N LEU A 92 29.71 -30.93 19.98
CA LEU A 92 31.13 -30.72 20.24
C LEU A 92 31.45 -30.80 21.74
N LEU A 93 30.59 -30.25 22.60
CA LEU A 93 30.79 -30.29 24.05
C LEU A 93 30.56 -31.69 24.64
N LYS A 94 29.66 -32.49 24.05
CA LYS A 94 29.38 -33.86 24.50
C LYS A 94 30.54 -34.83 24.29
N LYS A 95 31.38 -34.63 23.27
CA LYS A 95 32.53 -35.51 22.97
C LYS A 95 33.72 -35.31 23.92
N ASN A 96 33.78 -34.14 24.59
CA ASN A 96 34.91 -33.74 25.42
C ASN A 96 34.64 -33.93 26.93
N SER A 97 33.65 -34.73 27.31
CA SER A 97 33.31 -35.10 28.70
C SER A 97 33.34 -36.61 28.88
#